data_AF-A0A975IMB2-F1
#
_entry.id   AF-A0A975IMB2-F1
#
_cell.length_a   1.000
_cell.length_b   1.000
_cell.length_c   1.000
_cell.angle_alpha   90.00
_cell.angle_beta   90.00
_cell.angle_gamma   90.00
#
_symmetry.space_group_name_H-M   'P 1'
#
loop_
_entity.id
_entity.type
_entity.pdbx_description
1 polymer ?
#
loop_
_entity_poly.entity_id
_entity_poly.type
_entity_poly.pdbx_seq_one_letter_code
_entity_poly.pdbx_strand_id
1 'polypeptide(L)'
;MTRKQFIANGNYPVVGGGFKYCNYYNQMNTPEDTITISRSGSCGSICYYERPFYFTNSAFKLTKPKQEKINYFYLFTFLKQHENKIKKLGRGAGVEHLKQ
;
A
#
# COMPACT_ATOMS: atom_id res chain seq x y z
N MET A 1 9.31 -2.80 12.92
CA MET A 1 10.50 -2.06 12.47
C MET A 1 10.46 -0.67 13.10
N THR A 2 11.43 -0.35 13.94
CA THR A 2 11.53 0.92 14.67
C THR A 2 12.14 2.01 13.77
N ARG A 3 11.75 3.27 13.95
CA ARG A 3 12.16 4.43 13.10
C ARG A 3 13.69 4.63 12.93
N LYS A 4 14.53 3.95 13.73
CA LYS A 4 16.00 4.11 13.75
C LYS A 4 16.75 3.44 12.59
N GLN A 5 16.10 2.64 11.75
CA GLN A 5 16.75 1.92 10.64
C GLN A 5 16.57 2.58 9.27
N PHE A 6 15.89 3.73 9.21
CA PHE A 6 15.70 4.47 7.97
C PHE A 6 16.95 5.27 7.62
N ILE A 7 17.37 5.17 6.37
CA ILE A 7 18.57 5.82 5.85
C ILE A 7 18.10 6.84 4.81
N ALA A 8 18.58 8.09 4.87
CA ALA A 8 18.17 9.14 3.93
C ALA A 8 18.52 8.78 2.46
N ASN A 9 19.62 8.05 2.25
CA ASN A 9 20.11 7.60 0.93
C ASN A 9 19.97 6.08 0.74
N GLY A 10 18.93 5.45 1.28
CA GLY A 10 18.70 4.02 1.03
C GLY A 10 18.37 3.73 -0.43
N ASN A 11 18.71 2.52 -0.90
CA ASN A 11 18.47 2.11 -2.29
C ASN A 11 16.98 1.91 -2.64
N TYR A 12 16.14 1.59 -1.65
CA TYR A 12 14.73 1.27 -1.88
C TYR A 12 13.81 2.16 -1.05
N PRO A 13 12.72 2.68 -1.64
CA PRO A 13 11.75 3.44 -0.89
C PRO A 13 10.97 2.54 0.08
N VAL A 14 10.57 3.12 1.20
CA VAL A 14 9.73 2.49 2.22
C VAL A 14 8.31 2.97 2.03
N VAL A 15 7.39 2.01 1.86
CA VAL A 15 5.96 2.26 1.66
C VAL A 15 5.20 1.79 2.89
N GLY A 16 4.47 2.72 3.53
CA GLY A 16 3.63 2.39 4.68
C GLY A 16 2.29 3.10 4.64
N GLY A 17 1.27 2.43 4.11
CA GLY A 17 -0.13 2.80 4.29
C GLY A 17 -0.60 4.12 3.67
N GLY A 18 0.30 4.93 3.09
CA GLY A 18 -0.01 6.24 2.53
C GLY A 18 0.52 6.41 1.11
N PHE A 19 0.05 7.48 0.46
CA PHE A 19 0.38 7.81 -0.94
C PHE A 19 1.85 8.14 -1.20
N LYS A 20 2.65 8.40 -0.17
CA LYS A 20 4.04 8.85 -0.31
C LYS A 20 5.02 7.85 0.30
N TYR A 21 6.19 7.76 -0.34
CA TYR A 21 7.36 7.13 0.24
C TYR A 21 7.68 7.80 1.57
N CYS A 22 7.75 7.02 2.64
CA CYS A 22 7.99 7.57 3.97
C CYS A 22 9.47 7.84 4.21
N ASN A 23 10.33 6.91 3.77
CA ASN A 23 11.78 6.91 3.99
C ASN A 23 12.44 5.97 2.96
N TYR A 24 13.77 5.81 3.03
CA TYR A 24 14.48 4.79 2.27
C TYR A 24 15.13 3.75 3.18
N TYR A 25 15.31 2.55 2.65
CA TYR A 25 15.93 1.41 3.31
C TYR A 25 16.84 0.67 2.33
N ASN A 26 17.84 -0.03 2.85
CA ASN A 26 18.85 -0.66 2.00
C ASN A 26 18.43 -2.03 1.45
N GLN A 27 17.29 -2.56 1.90
CA GLN A 27 16.76 -3.84 1.45
C GLN A 27 15.33 -3.68 0.94
N MET A 28 14.99 -4.42 -0.10
CA MET A 28 13.62 -4.61 -0.56
C MET A 28 13.02 -5.88 0.05
N ASN A 29 11.71 -5.89 0.28
CA ASN A 29 10.97 -7.11 0.65
C ASN A 29 9.80 -7.40 -0.31
N THR A 30 9.58 -6.51 -1.27
CA THR A 30 8.46 -6.55 -2.20
C THR A 30 8.98 -6.15 -3.57
N PRO A 31 8.74 -6.97 -4.62
CA PRO A 31 9.19 -6.67 -5.97
C PRO A 31 8.40 -5.52 -6.58
N GLU A 32 8.90 -5.03 -7.72
CA GLU A 32 8.15 -4.17 -8.63
C GLU A 32 6.83 -4.79 -9.10
N ASP A 33 6.01 -3.98 -9.78
CA ASP A 33 4.66 -4.31 -10.24
C ASP A 33 3.72 -4.77 -9.13
N THR A 34 3.88 -4.21 -7.93
CA THR A 34 3.02 -4.54 -6.81
C THR A 34 1.95 -3.46 -6.63
N ILE A 35 0.70 -3.90 -6.51
CA ILE A 35 -0.43 -3.05 -6.15
C ILE A 35 -0.56 -3.05 -4.63
N THR A 36 -0.74 -1.87 -4.05
CA THR A 36 -1.01 -1.70 -2.63
C THR A 36 -2.34 -1.03 -2.40
N ILE A 37 -2.99 -1.39 -1.29
CA ILE A 37 -4.24 -0.79 -0.83
C ILE A 37 -4.02 -0.30 0.60
N SER A 38 -4.23 0.99 0.82
CA SER A 38 -4.02 1.64 2.10
C SER A 38 -5.05 1.21 3.14
N ARG A 39 -4.61 0.84 4.35
CA ARG A 39 -5.48 0.33 5.44
C ARG A 39 -5.86 1.40 6.46
N SER A 40 -4.97 2.33 6.79
CA SER A 40 -5.15 3.33 7.85
C SER A 40 -4.81 4.74 7.36
N GLY A 41 -5.62 5.74 7.73
CA GLY A 41 -5.50 7.13 7.26
C GLY A 41 -6.20 7.32 5.91
N SER A 42 -5.53 7.01 4.81
CA SER A 42 -6.09 7.07 3.45
C SER A 42 -6.75 5.74 3.04
N CYS A 43 -7.57 5.17 3.92
CA CYS A 43 -8.17 3.84 3.76
C CYS A 43 -8.83 3.67 2.38
N GLY A 44 -8.54 2.57 1.70
CA GLY A 44 -9.09 2.24 0.39
C GLY A 44 -8.41 2.92 -0.80
N SER A 45 -7.33 3.67 -0.57
CA SER A 45 -6.53 4.24 -1.66
C SER A 45 -5.61 3.20 -2.29
N ILE A 46 -5.61 3.16 -3.62
CA ILE A 46 -4.89 2.16 -4.41
C ILE A 46 -3.68 2.82 -5.08
N CYS A 47 -2.50 2.24 -4.90
CA CYS A 47 -1.25 2.68 -5.51
C CYS A 47 -0.55 1.53 -6.22
N TYR A 48 0.10 1.83 -7.33
CA TYR A 48 0.94 0.92 -8.10
C TYR A 48 2.40 1.35 -7.98
N TYR A 49 3.30 0.39 -7.77
CA TYR A 49 4.72 0.65 -7.68
C TYR A 49 5.47 -0.10 -8.78
N GLU A 50 6.05 0.66 -9.70
CA GLU A 50 6.88 0.18 -10.82
C GLU A 50 8.32 -0.15 -10.40
N ARG A 51 8.68 0.08 -9.14
CA ARG A 51 10.02 -0.19 -8.61
C ARG A 51 9.91 -1.07 -7.37
N PRO A 52 10.91 -1.92 -7.11
CA PRO A 52 10.98 -2.66 -5.85
C PRO A 52 11.03 -1.72 -4.65
N PHE A 53 10.40 -2.12 -3.57
CA PHE A 53 10.28 -1.29 -2.37
C PHE A 53 10.23 -2.13 -1.11
N TYR A 54 10.39 -1.45 0.02
CA TYR A 54 10.19 -2.04 1.33
C TYR A 54 8.78 -1.73 1.83
N PHE A 55 7.93 -2.74 1.85
CA PHE A 55 6.56 -2.63 2.35
C PHE A 55 6.51 -2.76 3.88
N THR A 56 5.80 -1.86 4.55
CA THR A 56 5.51 -1.93 5.98
C THR A 56 4.08 -2.44 6.24
N ASN A 57 3.80 -2.95 7.44
CA ASN A 57 2.54 -3.60 7.82
C ASN A 57 1.32 -2.64 7.96
N SER A 58 1.36 -1.50 7.27
CA SER A 58 0.35 -0.42 7.35
C SER A 58 -0.61 -0.39 6.16
N ALA A 59 -0.42 -1.27 5.17
CA ALA A 59 -1.27 -1.43 3.99
C ALA A 59 -1.51 -2.93 3.71
N PHE A 60 -2.32 -3.21 2.69
CA PHE A 60 -2.38 -4.50 2.01
C PHE A 60 -1.54 -4.43 0.72
N LYS A 61 -0.90 -5.53 0.36
CA LYS A 61 -0.23 -5.70 -0.93
C LYS A 61 -0.84 -6.87 -1.68
N LEU A 62 -1.15 -6.70 -2.96
CA LEU A 62 -1.49 -7.80 -3.84
C LEU A 62 -0.19 -8.37 -4.41
N THR A 63 0.10 -9.61 -4.07
CA THR A 63 1.25 -10.33 -4.61
C THR A 63 0.85 -11.09 -5.88
N LYS A 64 1.76 -11.17 -6.85
CA LYS A 64 1.55 -11.93 -8.09
C LYS A 64 1.35 -13.41 -7.76
N PRO A 65 0.18 -14.04 -8.05
CA PRO A 65 0.08 -15.48 -7.98
C PRO A 65 1.02 -16.07 -9.03
N LYS A 66 1.85 -17.02 -8.63
CA LYS A 66 2.95 -17.55 -9.46
C LYS A 66 2.51 -18.22 -10.77
N GLN A 67 1.22 -18.50 -10.93
CA GLN A 67 0.69 -19.35 -12.01
C GLN A 67 -0.17 -18.62 -13.05
N GLU A 68 -0.47 -17.33 -12.90
CA GLU A 68 -1.34 -16.64 -13.86
C GLU A 68 -0.67 -15.45 -14.56
N LYS A 69 -0.88 -15.36 -15.88
CA LYS A 69 -0.51 -14.20 -16.72
C LYS A 69 -1.51 -13.05 -16.51
N ILE A 70 -1.63 -12.57 -15.27
CA ILE A 70 -2.48 -11.41 -14.98
C ILE A 70 -1.70 -10.14 -15.36
N ASN A 71 -2.30 -9.27 -16.16
CA ASN A 71 -1.79 -7.93 -16.39
C ASN A 71 -2.09 -7.07 -15.15
N TYR A 72 -1.08 -6.87 -14.31
CA TYR A 72 -1.18 -6.11 -13.07
C TYR A 72 -1.49 -4.62 -13.29
N PHE A 73 -1.04 -4.05 -14.41
CA PHE A 73 -1.40 -2.69 -14.78
C PHE A 73 -2.90 -2.58 -15.07
N TYR A 74 -3.46 -3.53 -15.83
CA TYR A 74 -4.89 -3.59 -16.07
C TYR A 74 -5.69 -3.77 -14.78
N LEU A 75 -5.26 -4.69 -13.90
CA LEU A 75 -5.89 -4.91 -12.59
C LEU A 75 -5.85 -3.64 -11.74
N PHE A 76 -4.72 -2.92 -11.74
CA PHE A 76 -4.59 -1.63 -11.07
C PHE A 76 -5.58 -0.61 -11.64
N THR A 77 -5.66 -0.44 -12.95
CA THR A 77 -6.58 0.50 -13.61
C THR A 77 -8.03 0.19 -13.23
N PHE A 78 -8.41 -1.09 -13.28
CA PHE A 78 -9.74 -1.54 -12.89
C PHE A 78 -10.05 -1.25 -11.41
N LEU A 79 -9.13 -1.59 -10.50
CA LEU A 79 -9.27 -1.28 -9.08
C LEU A 79 -9.35 0.24 -8.86
N LYS A 80 -8.55 1.03 -9.58
CA LYS A 80 -8.50 2.49 -9.45
C LYS A 80 -9.81 3.15 -9.90
N GLN A 81 -10.44 2.64 -10.96
CA GLN A 81 -11.79 3.06 -11.38
C GLN A 81 -12.83 2.81 -10.29
N HIS A 82 -12.65 1.75 -9.50
CA HIS A 82 -13.52 1.40 -8.38
C HIS A 82 -13.01 1.89 -7.02
N GLU A 83 -11.99 2.75 -6.97
CA GLU A 83 -11.39 3.23 -5.72
C GLU A 83 -12.44 3.90 -4.82
N ASN A 84 -13.38 4.64 -5.39
CA ASN A 84 -14.47 5.26 -4.62
C ASN A 84 -15.38 4.22 -3.94
N LYS A 85 -15.61 3.06 -4.56
CA LYS A 85 -16.37 1.96 -3.93
C LYS A 85 -15.55 1.32 -2.81
N ILE A 86 -14.26 1.10 -3.04
CA ILE A 86 -13.34 0.50 -2.07
C ILE A 86 -13.14 1.42 -0.84
N LYS A 87 -13.00 2.73 -1.05
CA LYS A 87 -12.98 3.74 0.02
C LYS A 87 -14.27 3.74 0.84
N LYS A 88 -15.43 3.49 0.21
CA LYS A 88 -16.71 3.34 0.92
C LYS A 88 -16.76 2.08 1.78
N LEU A 89 -16.15 0.97 1.35
CA LEU A 89 -16.03 -0.26 2.16
C LEU A 89 -15.17 -0.07 3.42
N GLY A 90 -14.18 0.82 3.37
CA GLY A 90 -13.36 1.18 4.53
C GLY A 90 -14.05 2.05 5.58
N ARG A 91 -15.30 2.49 5.35
CA ARG A 91 -16.13 3.21 6.34
C ARG A 91 -16.95 2.22 7.16
N GLY A 92 -16.27 1.46 8.02
CA GLY A 92 -16.87 0.70 9.11
C GLY A 92 -16.04 0.95 10.37
N ALA A 93 -16.71 1.34 11.45
CA ALA A 93 -16.16 1.77 12.75
C ALA A 93 -15.65 3.22 12.82
N GLY A 94 -16.57 4.18 12.62
CA GLY A 94 -16.59 5.26 13.60
C GLY A 94 -16.90 4.60 14.96
N VAL A 95 -15.97 4.66 15.91
CA VAL A 95 -16.35 4.45 17.30
C VAL A 95 -17.16 5.68 17.66
N GLU A 96 -18.48 5.60 17.51
CA GLU A 96 -19.37 6.57 18.14
C GLU A 96 -19.29 6.35 19.65
N HIS A 97 -18.69 7.30 20.36
CA HIS A 97 -18.88 7.42 21.79
C HIS A 97 -20.29 7.97 22.01
N LEU A 98 -21.16 7.17 22.63
CA LEU A 98 -22.34 7.71 23.30
C LEU A 98 -21.84 8.66 24.39
N LYS A 99 -22.17 9.94 24.29
CA LYS A 99 -22.01 10.86 25.42
C LYS A 99 -23.08 10.50 26.46
N GLN A 100 -22.64 10.09 27.64
CA GLN A 100 -23.46 10.13 28.86
C GLN A 100 -23.82 11.56 29.22
#